data_AF-A0AAX7TLK6-F1
#
_entry.id   AF-A0AAX7TLK6-F1
#
_cell.length_a   1.000
_cell.length_b   1.000
_cell.length_c   1.000
_cell.angle_alpha   90.00
_cell.angle_beta   90.00
_cell.angle_gamma   90.00
#
_symmetry.space_group_name_H-M   'P 1'
#
loop_
_entity.id
_entity.type
_entity.pdbx_description
1 polymer ?
#
loop_
_entity_poly.entity_id
_entity_poly.type
_entity_poly.pdbx_seq_one_letter_code
_entity_poly.pdbx_strand_id
1 'polypeptide(L)'
;MAEIQDTQPARVDISKSSSNVPAEGYDKKCIFCRIVNNEMGTELLHCDEEISCFRDIKPGAPHHYLVVPTKHVGNLKRMVDKGKEILEKNNITDLSDVRFGFHWPPFCSVTHLHLHVLAPASQMGFMSRLFYRLNSYWFITADQLIDLLNSKGETN
;
A
#
# COMPACT_ATOMS: atom_id res chain seq x y z
N MET A 1 39.68 -22.29 22.15
CA MET A 1 39.77 -20.83 22.12
C MET A 1 39.49 -20.37 20.71
N ALA A 2 38.27 -19.90 20.46
CA ALA A 2 37.87 -19.03 19.35
C ALA A 2 36.40 -18.65 19.62
N GLU A 3 36.20 -17.50 20.27
CA GLU A 3 34.87 -16.89 20.43
C GLU A 3 34.39 -16.37 19.07
N ILE A 4 33.18 -16.75 18.68
CA ILE A 4 32.48 -16.19 17.52
C ILE A 4 31.65 -15.02 18.04
N GLN A 5 32.01 -13.80 17.66
CA GLN A 5 31.26 -12.60 18.00
C GLN A 5 30.05 -12.49 17.06
N ASP A 6 28.85 -12.61 17.63
CA ASP A 6 27.58 -12.34 16.97
C ASP A 6 27.42 -10.84 16.69
N THR A 7 27.48 -10.46 15.42
CA THR A 7 27.23 -9.08 14.99
C THR A 7 25.72 -8.80 14.98
N GLN A 8 25.23 -8.03 15.95
CA GLN A 8 23.85 -7.52 15.98
C GLN A 8 23.60 -6.53 14.83
N PRO A 9 22.44 -6.55 14.15
CA PRO A 9 22.07 -5.50 13.23
C PRO A 9 21.64 -4.23 13.99
N ALA A 10 22.10 -3.09 13.49
CA ALA A 10 21.95 -1.77 14.07
C ALA A 10 20.47 -1.40 14.31
N ARG A 11 20.17 -0.98 15.55
CA ARG A 11 18.94 -0.25 15.87
C ARG A 11 19.05 1.16 15.31
N VAL A 12 18.11 1.53 14.43
CA VAL A 12 18.00 2.90 13.94
C VAL A 12 17.26 3.71 15.01
N ASP A 13 18.01 4.51 15.75
CA ASP A 13 17.46 5.49 16.70
C ASP A 13 16.85 6.66 15.92
N ILE A 14 15.52 6.66 15.78
CA ILE A 14 14.78 7.85 15.32
C ILE A 14 14.12 8.47 16.54
N SER A 15 14.85 9.36 17.21
CA SER A 15 14.28 10.31 18.17
C SER A 15 13.41 11.33 17.41
N LYS A 16 12.15 10.98 17.11
CA LYS A 16 11.13 11.98 16.75
C LYS A 16 10.65 12.62 18.05
N SER A 17 11.02 13.89 18.21
CA SER A 17 10.72 14.74 19.35
C SER A 17 9.22 14.78 19.64
N SER A 18 8.89 14.74 20.94
CA SER A 18 7.57 15.06 21.46
C SER A 18 7.17 16.48 21.04
N SER A 19 6.43 16.59 19.94
CA SER A 19 5.64 17.77 19.63
C SER A 19 4.23 17.29 19.34
N ASN A 20 3.27 17.83 20.08
CA ASN A 20 1.86 17.43 20.05
C ASN A 20 1.14 18.02 18.82
N VAL A 21 1.85 18.14 17.70
CA VAL A 21 1.36 18.65 16.42
C VAL A 21 1.18 17.43 15.51
N PRO A 22 -0.03 17.14 15.01
CA PRO A 22 -0.22 16.11 13.99
C PRO A 22 0.72 16.41 12.83
N ALA A 23 1.59 15.46 12.47
CA ALA A 23 2.35 15.55 11.23
C ALA A 23 1.37 15.90 10.09
N GLU A 24 1.72 16.85 9.22
CA GLU A 24 0.78 17.35 8.20
C GLU A 24 0.13 16.20 7.42
N GLY A 25 -1.21 16.14 7.44
CA GLY A 25 -1.97 15.07 6.81
C GLY A 25 -2.03 13.78 7.62
N TYR A 26 -1.89 13.80 8.94
CA TYR A 26 -2.19 12.66 9.83
C TYR A 26 -3.60 12.75 10.42
N ASP A 27 -4.37 11.66 10.38
CA ASP A 27 -5.65 11.52 11.10
C ASP A 27 -5.58 10.39 12.13
N LYS A 28 -5.67 10.74 13.42
CA LYS A 28 -5.68 9.78 14.54
C LYS A 28 -6.82 8.78 14.53
N LYS A 29 -7.93 9.08 13.83
CA LYS A 29 -9.07 8.17 13.67
C LYS A 29 -8.86 7.18 12.51
N CYS A 30 -7.87 7.44 11.65
CA CYS A 30 -7.56 6.60 10.52
C CYS A 30 -6.60 5.47 10.94
N ILE A 31 -7.03 4.22 10.78
CA ILE A 31 -6.20 3.05 11.11
C ILE A 31 -4.91 3.00 10.28
N PHE A 32 -4.94 3.42 9.01
CA PHE A 32 -3.73 3.41 8.17
C PHE A 32 -2.74 4.50 8.55
N CYS A 33 -3.20 5.70 8.95
CA CYS A 33 -2.31 6.70 9.56
C CYS A 33 -1.57 6.12 10.77
N ARG A 34 -2.27 5.39 11.64
CA ARG A 34 -1.67 4.76 12.83
C ARG A 34 -0.69 3.64 12.46
N ILE A 35 -0.99 2.84 11.43
CA ILE A 35 -0.07 1.82 10.92
C ILE A 35 1.20 2.44 10.38
N VAL A 36 1.09 3.46 9.52
CA VAL A 36 2.24 4.13 8.90
C VAL A 36 3.12 4.84 9.95
N ASN A 37 2.52 5.31 11.05
CA ASN A 37 3.25 5.88 12.20
C ASN A 37 3.74 4.83 13.21
N ASN A 38 3.67 3.54 12.87
CA ASN A 38 4.15 2.42 13.68
C ASN A 38 3.47 2.32 15.07
N GLU A 39 2.23 2.79 15.21
CA GLU A 39 1.48 2.75 16.47
C GLU A 39 0.75 1.41 16.72
N MET A 40 0.67 0.58 15.69
CA MET A 40 -0.13 -0.65 15.68
C MET A 40 0.71 -1.94 15.71
N GLY A 41 2.05 -1.84 15.62
CA GLY A 41 2.94 -3.00 15.56
C GLY A 41 2.84 -3.82 14.27
N THR A 42 2.26 -3.24 13.21
CA THR A 42 2.21 -3.87 11.87
C THR A 42 3.58 -3.82 11.23
N GLU A 43 4.05 -4.96 10.71
CA GLU A 43 5.29 -5.02 9.93
C GLU A 43 5.15 -4.25 8.61
N LEU A 44 6.00 -3.25 8.41
CA LEU A 44 6.08 -2.50 7.16
C LEU A 44 7.11 -3.17 6.24
N LEU A 45 6.67 -3.55 5.04
CA LEU A 45 7.56 -4.05 3.98
C LEU A 45 8.42 -2.93 3.39
N HIS A 46 7.91 -1.69 3.47
CA HIS A 46 8.62 -0.49 3.06
C HIS A 46 8.03 0.72 3.78
N CYS A 47 8.88 1.66 4.14
CA CYS A 47 8.48 2.94 4.72
C CYS A 47 9.49 4.00 4.29
N ASP A 48 9.02 5.04 3.62
CA ASP A 48 9.78 6.26 3.35
C ASP A 48 8.94 7.50 3.69
N GLU A 49 9.47 8.68 3.37
CA GLU A 49 8.84 9.97 3.69
C GLU A 49 7.49 10.17 2.96
N GLU A 50 7.25 9.48 1.86
CA GLU A 50 6.10 9.70 0.98
C GLU A 50 5.14 8.50 0.92
N ILE A 51 5.65 7.28 1.00
CA ILE A 51 4.90 6.03 0.84
C ILE A 51 5.34 4.97 1.85
N SER A 52 4.35 4.24 2.35
CA SER A 52 4.52 3.03 3.14
C SER A 52 3.81 1.85 2.50
N CYS A 53 4.32 0.65 2.72
CA CYS A 53 3.76 -0.59 2.19
C CYS A 53 3.73 -1.66 3.28
N PHE A 54 2.62 -2.37 3.39
CA PHE A 54 2.44 -3.47 4.34
C PHE A 54 1.49 -4.53 3.78
N ARG A 55 1.43 -5.70 4.44
CA ARG A 55 0.57 -6.81 4.02
C ARG A 55 -0.88 -6.56 4.42
N ASP A 56 -1.82 -6.92 3.56
CA ASP A 56 -3.24 -6.95 3.94
C ASP A 56 -3.49 -8.06 4.98
N ILE A 57 -4.29 -7.76 6.00
CA ILE A 57 -4.67 -8.71 7.05
C ILE A 57 -5.58 -9.84 6.53
N LYS A 58 -6.30 -9.61 5.43
CA LYS A 58 -7.15 -10.56 4.73
C LYS A 58 -6.70 -10.66 3.26
N PRO A 59 -5.62 -11.40 2.97
CA PRO A 59 -5.06 -11.46 1.62
C PRO A 59 -6.06 -12.04 0.61
N GLY A 60 -6.28 -11.32 -0.50
CA GLY A 60 -7.14 -11.77 -1.59
C GLY A 60 -6.41 -12.59 -2.66
N ALA A 61 -5.08 -12.48 -2.69
CA ALA A 61 -4.11 -13.19 -3.52
C ALA A 61 -2.93 -13.64 -2.64
N PRO A 62 -2.05 -14.57 -3.09
CA PRO A 62 -0.89 -15.01 -2.31
C PRO A 62 0.00 -13.85 -1.82
N HIS A 63 0.19 -12.84 -2.67
CA HIS A 63 0.81 -11.57 -2.33
C HIS A 63 -0.25 -10.47 -2.45
N HIS A 64 -0.75 -10.04 -1.29
CA HIS A 64 -1.67 -8.92 -1.19
C HIS A 64 -1.04 -7.82 -0.33
N TYR A 65 -0.57 -6.77 -1.00
CA TYR A 65 0.06 -5.63 -0.34
C TYR A 65 -0.81 -4.38 -0.47
N LEU A 66 -0.74 -3.54 0.56
CA LEU A 66 -1.38 -2.24 0.62
C LEU A 66 -0.28 -1.19 0.55
N VAL A 67 -0.26 -0.43 -0.55
CA VAL A 67 0.61 0.73 -0.71
C VAL A 67 -0.20 1.96 -0.31
N VAL A 68 0.32 2.73 0.64
CA VAL A 68 -0.40 3.82 1.31
C VAL A 68 0.52 5.05 1.37
N PRO A 69 0.06 6.26 1.01
CA PRO A 69 0.86 7.46 1.19
C PRO A 69 1.08 7.75 2.68
N THR A 70 2.27 8.25 3.02
CA THR A 70 2.63 8.57 4.41
C THR A 70 1.78 9.70 4.98
N LYS A 71 1.32 10.62 4.12
CA LYS A 71 0.26 11.59 4.41
C LYS A 71 -1.10 11.02 3.96
N HIS A 72 -2.21 11.47 4.56
CA HIS A 72 -3.58 11.05 4.19
C HIS A 72 -3.96 11.42 2.75
N VAL A 73 -3.15 12.25 2.08
CA VAL A 73 -3.26 12.59 0.65
C VAL A 73 -2.08 11.97 -0.09
N GLY A 74 -2.30 11.44 -1.29
CA GLY A 74 -1.27 10.75 -2.05
C GLY A 74 -1.31 10.97 -3.55
N ASN A 75 -0.25 10.53 -4.21
CA ASN A 75 -0.07 10.55 -5.66
C ASN A 75 -0.19 9.13 -6.22
N LEU A 76 -1.21 8.88 -7.04
CA LEU A 76 -1.54 7.55 -7.57
C LEU A 76 -0.40 6.92 -8.37
N LYS A 77 0.28 7.70 -9.22
CA LYS A 77 1.35 7.19 -10.08
C LYS A 77 2.51 6.65 -9.23
N ARG A 78 2.93 7.42 -8.22
CA ARG A 78 4.01 7.02 -7.31
C ARG A 78 3.65 5.77 -6.50
N MET A 79 2.38 5.61 -6.12
CA MET A 79 1.90 4.40 -5.44
C MET A 79 2.01 3.16 -6.32
N VAL A 80 1.66 3.26 -7.60
CA VAL A 80 1.79 2.15 -8.57
C VAL A 80 3.26 1.79 -8.79
N ASP A 81 4.10 2.80 -9.02
CA ASP A 81 5.55 2.59 -9.22
C ASP A 81 6.18 1.89 -8.00
N LYS A 82 5.84 2.34 -6.79
CA LYS A 82 6.30 1.69 -5.56
C LYS A 82 5.76 0.28 -5.42
N GLY A 83 4.50 0.03 -5.77
CA GLY A 83 3.90 -1.30 -5.77
C GLY A 83 4.68 -2.30 -6.63
N LYS A 84 5.10 -1.89 -7.83
CA LYS A 84 5.95 -2.70 -8.73
C LYS A 84 7.31 -3.00 -8.11
N GLU A 85 7.99 -1.99 -7.56
CA GLU A 85 9.29 -2.15 -6.89
C GLU A 85 9.22 -3.15 -5.72
N ILE A 86 8.13 -3.13 -4.94
CA ILE A 86 7.93 -4.08 -3.84
C ILE A 86 7.70 -5.51 -4.35
N LEU A 87 7.00 -5.69 -5.47
CA LEU A 87 6.86 -7.02 -6.08
C LEU A 87 8.20 -7.57 -6.54
N GLU A 88 9.00 -6.75 -7.23
CA GLU A 88 10.34 -7.11 -7.68
C GLU A 88 11.26 -7.49 -6.51
N LYS A 89 11.26 -6.69 -5.43
CA LYS A 89 11.99 -6.98 -4.18
C LYS A 89 11.58 -8.31 -3.53
N ASN A 90 10.34 -8.74 -3.73
CA ASN A 90 9.83 -10.01 -3.23
C ASN A 90 9.96 -11.16 -4.25
N ASN A 91 10.80 -11.01 -5.28
CA ASN A 91 11.04 -11.99 -6.35
C ASN A 91 9.82 -12.30 -7.22
N ILE A 92 8.85 -11.37 -7.32
CA ILE A 92 7.70 -11.48 -8.21
C ILE A 92 7.99 -10.63 -9.44
N THR A 93 8.62 -11.25 -10.44
CA THR A 93 9.05 -10.57 -11.66
C THR A 93 8.02 -10.64 -12.79
N ASP A 94 7.05 -11.57 -12.68
CA ASP A 94 5.95 -11.65 -13.63
C ASP A 94 4.89 -10.59 -13.30
N LEU A 95 5.07 -9.41 -13.89
CA LEU A 95 4.13 -8.30 -13.75
C LEU A 95 2.89 -8.45 -14.66
N SER A 96 2.83 -9.49 -15.52
CA SER A 96 1.69 -9.72 -16.40
C SER A 96 0.48 -10.29 -15.66
N ASP A 97 0.72 -11.00 -14.56
CA ASP A 97 -0.31 -11.57 -13.68
C ASP A 97 -0.44 -10.78 -12.37
N VAL A 98 -0.44 -9.46 -12.46
CA VAL A 98 -0.57 -8.55 -11.30
C VAL A 98 -1.78 -7.65 -11.48
N ARG A 99 -2.45 -7.34 -10.37
CA ARG A 99 -3.56 -6.40 -10.35
C ARG A 99 -3.29 -5.27 -9.38
N PHE A 100 -3.29 -4.06 -9.93
CA PHE A 100 -3.23 -2.80 -9.20
C PHE A 100 -4.59 -2.12 -9.23
N GLY A 101 -5.09 -1.67 -8.09
CA GLY A 101 -6.30 -0.85 -8.09
C GLY A 101 -6.81 -0.43 -6.73
N PHE A 102 -7.97 0.21 -6.77
CA PHE A 102 -8.59 0.90 -5.64
C PHE A 102 -10.04 0.45 -5.50
N HIS A 103 -10.56 0.45 -4.27
CA HIS A 103 -11.99 0.28 -4.03
C HIS A 103 -12.77 1.56 -4.37
N TRP A 104 -13.99 1.41 -4.91
CA TRP A 104 -14.86 2.54 -5.27
C TRP A 104 -15.81 2.91 -4.11
N PRO A 105 -15.97 4.21 -3.77
CA PRO A 105 -16.97 4.63 -2.78
C PRO A 105 -18.40 4.23 -3.19
N PRO A 106 -19.27 3.78 -2.27
CA PRO A 106 -19.18 3.85 -0.80
C PRO A 106 -18.49 2.66 -0.12
N PHE A 107 -17.88 1.74 -0.88
CA PHE A 107 -17.41 0.46 -0.35
C PHE A 107 -15.95 0.48 0.16
N CYS A 108 -15.42 1.66 0.46
CA CYS A 108 -14.09 1.82 1.06
C CYS A 108 -14.16 1.50 2.55
N SER A 109 -13.54 0.41 2.98
CA SER A 109 -13.47 0.04 4.41
C SER A 109 -12.58 0.97 5.23
N VAL A 110 -11.65 1.69 4.57
CA VAL A 110 -10.72 2.63 5.18
C VAL A 110 -10.68 3.91 4.35
N THR A 111 -10.69 5.07 5.02
CA THR A 111 -10.77 6.40 4.40
C THR A 111 -9.43 6.96 3.92
N HIS A 112 -8.33 6.29 4.24
CA HIS A 112 -7.00 6.61 3.70
C HIS A 112 -6.91 6.08 2.28
N LEU A 113 -6.30 6.84 1.37
CA LEU A 113 -5.99 6.32 0.04
C LEU A 113 -5.06 5.09 0.14
N HIS A 114 -5.44 3.98 -0.47
CA HIS A 114 -4.63 2.76 -0.47
C HIS A 114 -4.76 2.03 -1.79
N LEU A 115 -3.63 1.65 -2.36
CA LEU A 115 -3.54 0.84 -3.56
C LEU A 115 -3.43 -0.62 -3.15
N HIS A 116 -4.34 -1.44 -3.67
CA HIS A 116 -4.23 -2.89 -3.60
C HIS A 116 -3.25 -3.37 -4.67
N VAL A 117 -2.23 -4.10 -4.23
CA VAL A 117 -1.29 -4.82 -5.08
C VAL A 117 -1.54 -6.31 -4.88
N LEU A 118 -2.08 -6.96 -5.91
CA LEU A 118 -2.47 -8.37 -5.86
C LEU A 118 -1.66 -9.17 -6.87
N ALA A 119 -0.90 -10.15 -6.40
CA ALA A 119 -0.08 -11.03 -7.24
C ALA A 119 0.00 -12.45 -6.66
N PRO A 120 0.10 -13.50 -7.49
CA PRO A 120 -0.45 -13.56 -8.85
C PRO A 120 -1.97 -13.40 -8.84
N ALA A 121 -2.52 -12.63 -9.79
CA ALA A 121 -3.95 -12.37 -9.89
C ALA A 121 -4.75 -13.62 -10.30
N SER A 122 -4.13 -14.54 -11.04
CA SER A 122 -4.70 -15.85 -11.40
C SER A 122 -5.02 -16.72 -10.19
N GLN A 123 -4.24 -16.60 -9.11
CA GLN A 123 -4.39 -17.41 -7.89
C GLN A 123 -5.30 -16.77 -6.85
N MET A 124 -6.04 -15.70 -7.19
CA MET A 124 -7.04 -15.16 -6.27
C MET A 124 -8.10 -16.21 -5.93
N GLY A 125 -8.52 -16.24 -4.66
CA GLY A 125 -9.64 -17.06 -4.22
C GLY A 125 -10.93 -16.70 -4.96
N PHE A 126 -11.90 -17.63 -5.03
CA PHE A 126 -13.14 -17.45 -5.80
C PHE A 126 -13.89 -16.14 -5.44
N MET A 127 -14.07 -15.88 -4.15
CA MET A 127 -14.73 -14.65 -3.67
C MET A 127 -13.90 -13.40 -3.98
N SER A 128 -12.58 -13.45 -3.77
CA SER A 128 -11.68 -12.34 -4.09
C SER A 128 -11.73 -11.99 -5.58
N ARG A 129 -11.79 -12.99 -6.46
CA ARG A 129 -11.93 -12.79 -7.91
C ARG A 129 -13.21 -12.05 -8.29
N LEU A 130 -14.29 -12.22 -7.51
CA LEU A 130 -15.54 -11.48 -7.69
C LEU A 130 -15.41 -10.02 -7.22
N PHE A 131 -14.84 -9.79 -6.04
CA PHE A 131 -14.67 -8.44 -5.47
C PHE A 131 -13.68 -7.59 -6.26
N TYR A 132 -12.55 -8.17 -6.66
CA TYR A 132 -11.50 -7.50 -7.41
C TYR A 132 -11.70 -7.57 -8.93
N ARG A 133 -12.87 -8.01 -9.42
CA ARG A 133 -13.13 -8.21 -10.86
C ARG A 133 -12.94 -6.91 -11.65
N LEU A 134 -12.33 -7.00 -12.84
CA LEU A 134 -12.17 -5.84 -13.74
C LEU A 134 -13.57 -5.31 -14.12
N ASN A 135 -13.72 -3.99 -14.22
CA ASN A 135 -14.99 -3.33 -14.57
C ASN A 135 -16.17 -3.65 -13.63
N SER A 136 -15.87 -3.88 -12.35
CA SER A 136 -16.91 -4.05 -11.32
C SER A 136 -17.22 -2.71 -10.65
N TYR A 137 -18.43 -2.57 -10.11
CA TYR A 137 -18.82 -1.42 -9.27
C TYR A 137 -18.00 -1.29 -7.97
N TRP A 138 -17.16 -2.27 -7.65
CA TRP A 138 -16.44 -2.39 -6.38
C TRP A 138 -14.94 -2.10 -6.48
N PHE A 139 -14.37 -2.15 -7.69
CA PHE A 139 -12.92 -2.06 -7.89
C PHE A 139 -12.58 -1.41 -9.23
N ILE A 140 -11.74 -0.38 -9.20
CA ILE A 140 -11.19 0.28 -10.38
C ILE A 140 -9.69 0.00 -10.46
N THR A 141 -9.20 -0.33 -11.65
CA THR A 141 -7.76 -0.50 -11.84
C THR A 141 -7.02 0.83 -11.81
N ALA A 142 -5.75 0.80 -11.45
CA ALA A 142 -4.95 2.03 -11.39
C ALA A 142 -4.86 2.73 -12.77
N ASP A 143 -4.69 1.96 -13.85
CA ASP A 143 -4.62 2.50 -15.21
C ASP A 143 -5.93 3.19 -15.61
N GLN A 144 -7.08 2.54 -15.40
CA GLN A 144 -8.39 3.13 -15.66
C GLN A 144 -8.66 4.41 -14.87
N LEU A 145 -8.21 4.45 -13.60
CA LEU A 145 -8.38 5.63 -12.77
C LEU A 145 -7.48 6.78 -13.23
N ILE A 146 -6.26 6.49 -13.68
CA ILE A 146 -5.36 7.49 -14.27
C ILE A 146 -5.96 8.05 -15.56
N ASP A 147 -6.48 7.20 -16.45
CA ASP A 147 -7.13 7.63 -17.69
C ASP A 147 -8.35 8.51 -17.40
N LEU A 148 -9.18 8.12 -16.43
CA LEU A 148 -10.35 8.89 -16.00
C LEU A 148 -9.99 10.27 -15.44
N LEU A 149 -8.90 10.36 -14.68
CA LEU A 149 -8.41 11.63 -14.13
C LEU A 149 -7.87 12.54 -15.23
N ASN A 150 -7.13 11.98 -16.19
CA ASN A 150 -6.62 12.72 -17.34
C ASN A 150 -7.77 13.26 -18.21
N SER A 151 -8.77 12.45 -18.51
CA SER A 151 -9.92 12.87 -19.32
C SER A 151 -10.77 13.97 -18.67
N LYS A 152 -10.84 14.00 -17.33
CA LYS A 152 -11.53 15.07 -16.58
C LYS A 152 -10.73 16.36 -16.46
N GLY A 153 -9.39 16.26 -16.46
CA GLY A 153 -8.49 17.41 -16.45
C GLY A 153 -8.56 18.23 -17.73
N GLU A 154 -8.89 17.61 -18.87
CA GLU A 154 -9.05 18.28 -20.17
C GLU A 154 -10.40 19.01 -20.32
N THR A 155 -11.36 18.74 -19.43
CA THR A 155 -12.72 19.31 -19.49
C THR A 155 -12.99 20.50 -18.56
N ASN A 156 -11.95 21.04 -17.90
CA ASN A 156 -12.07 22.21 -17.01
C ASN A 156 -11.19 23.37 -17.44
#